data_AF-A0A6P9EWU5-F1
#
_entry.id   AF-A0A6P9EWU5-F1
#
_cell.length_a   1.000
_cell.length_b   1.000
_cell.length_c   1.000
_cell.angle_alpha   90.00
_cell.angle_beta   90.00
_cell.angle_gamma   90.00
#
_symmetry.space_group_name_H-M   'P 1'
#
loop_
_entity.id
_entity.type
_entity.pdbx_description
1 polymer ?
#
loop_
_entity_poly.entity_id
_entity_poly.type
_entity_poly.pdbx_seq_one_letter_code
_entity_poly.pdbx_strand_id
1 'polypeptide(L)'
;MAISSIQVFNCLRAPNAFPAATTALSPQNSHNLSASLRVSFGFRDFNSCGVKGCFVSSSSPSRAGAMVRERAERTEDYPLVGDSVDAVDDQLAVSTTQKFQERDFAGTSYVPVYVMLPLGIINMNCELDDVEGLLNQLKILKSANVDGVMIDCWWGIVEAHAPQVYNWSGYERLFQIVRDLKLKLQVVMSFHECGGNIGDDIHIPLPRWVVEIGQSNPDIYFTNREGRRNTECLSWGIDKERVLKGRTAVEVYFDYMRSFRVEFDEFFENGIISEIEVGLGPCGELRYPSYPAKHGWRYPGIGEFQCYDRYLMKSLTKAAEARGHSFWARGPDNAGFYNSAPHETGFFCDGGDYDSYYGRFFLKWYSHVLIDHGDRVLALANLAFEGTCIAVKLSGIHWWYKTASHAAELTAGFYNPSNHDGYAPIATMLEKHGAALNFTCVEMRTLDQHEDFPEALADPEGLVWQVLNAAWDVCIPVASENALPCHDREGYNKILENAKPRNDPDGRHLSAFTYLRLSPILMERHNFMEFERFVKRMHGEAVSDLQVKPNKEHTKLQGTDGQVAA
;
A
#
# COMPACT_ATOMS: atom_id res chain seq x y z
N MET A 1 -29.32 -40.07 13.68
CA MET A 1 -28.42 -40.85 12.79
C MET A 1 -28.56 -40.26 11.41
N ALA A 2 -27.67 -39.33 11.07
CA ALA A 2 -27.70 -38.58 9.83
C ALA A 2 -26.42 -38.90 9.06
N ILE A 3 -26.60 -39.27 7.80
CA ILE A 3 -25.54 -39.63 6.86
C ILE A 3 -24.97 -38.34 6.29
N SER A 4 -23.66 -38.20 6.42
CA SER A 4 -22.85 -37.09 5.92
C SER A 4 -22.58 -37.27 4.43
N SER A 5 -22.82 -36.21 3.65
CA SER A 5 -22.40 -36.09 2.25
C SER A 5 -21.33 -35.00 2.16
N ILE A 6 -20.07 -35.42 2.12
CA ILE A 6 -18.91 -34.59 1.81
C ILE A 6 -18.76 -34.57 0.28
N GLN A 7 -18.94 -33.40 -0.34
CA GLN A 7 -18.52 -33.16 -1.71
C GLN A 7 -17.10 -32.59 -1.70
N VAL A 8 -16.15 -33.40 -2.17
CA VAL A 8 -14.78 -33.01 -2.47
C VAL A 8 -14.75 -32.46 -3.90
N PHE A 9 -14.40 -31.19 -4.08
CA PHE A 9 -14.07 -30.65 -5.40
C PHE A 9 -12.62 -31.03 -5.74
N ASN A 10 -12.48 -32.03 -6.62
CA ASN A 10 -11.23 -32.36 -7.30
C ASN A 10 -11.11 -31.49 -8.57
N CYS A 11 -10.19 -30.53 -8.60
CA CYS A 11 -9.72 -29.93 -9.86
C CYS A 11 -8.61 -30.80 -10.45
N LEU A 12 -8.96 -31.56 -11.49
CA LEU A 12 -8.03 -32.33 -12.32
C LEU A 12 -7.16 -31.37 -13.15
N ARG A 13 -5.84 -31.39 -12.93
CA ARG A 13 -4.85 -30.76 -13.81
C ARG A 13 -4.27 -31.82 -14.76
N ALA A 14 -4.41 -31.61 -16.07
CA ALA A 14 -3.77 -32.44 -17.08
C ALA A 14 -2.30 -32.01 -17.28
N PRO A 15 -1.34 -32.94 -17.48
CA PRO A 15 0.05 -32.60 -17.74
C PRO A 15 0.29 -32.37 -19.23
N ASN A 16 0.64 -31.14 -19.61
CA ASN A 16 1.22 -30.87 -20.93
C ASN A 16 2.74 -31.05 -20.85
N ALA A 17 3.21 -32.13 -21.46
CA ALA A 17 4.61 -32.37 -21.75
C ALA A 17 5.04 -31.57 -22.99
N PHE A 18 6.12 -30.79 -22.88
CA PHE A 18 6.91 -30.36 -24.02
C PHE A 18 8.36 -30.83 -23.85
N PRO A 19 8.99 -31.39 -24.89
CA PRO A 19 10.29 -32.01 -24.78
C PRO A 19 11.42 -30.97 -24.86
N ALA A 20 12.41 -31.15 -23.99
CA ALA A 20 13.69 -30.48 -24.05
C ALA A 20 14.48 -30.92 -25.29
N ALA A 21 14.91 -29.97 -26.11
CA ALA A 21 15.93 -30.17 -27.13
C ALA A 21 17.25 -29.55 -26.65
N THR A 22 18.14 -30.41 -26.18
CA THR A 22 19.52 -30.12 -25.80
C THR A 22 20.37 -30.04 -27.06
N THR A 23 20.86 -28.85 -27.43
CA THR A 23 21.99 -28.71 -28.35
C THR A 23 23.22 -28.29 -27.57
N ALA A 24 24.12 -29.25 -27.39
CA ALA A 24 25.48 -29.06 -26.91
C ALA A 24 26.31 -28.35 -28.00
N LEU A 25 26.98 -27.27 -27.65
CA LEU A 25 28.13 -26.74 -28.37
C LEU A 25 29.27 -26.54 -27.38
N SER A 26 30.35 -27.27 -27.61
CA SER A 26 31.59 -27.24 -26.83
C SER A 26 32.33 -25.91 -26.98
N PRO A 27 33.11 -25.47 -25.98
CA PRO A 27 33.84 -24.21 -26.01
C PRO A 27 35.20 -24.35 -26.72
N GLN A 28 35.53 -23.40 -27.58
CA GLN A 28 36.91 -23.21 -28.04
C GLN A 28 37.59 -22.12 -27.21
N ASN A 29 38.73 -22.51 -26.64
CA ASN A 29 39.72 -21.66 -26.00
C ASN A 29 40.33 -20.67 -27.00
N SER A 30 40.49 -19.42 -26.58
CA SER A 30 41.63 -18.60 -27.02
C SER A 30 42.03 -17.64 -25.90
N HIS A 31 43.20 -17.91 -25.31
CA HIS A 31 43.98 -16.94 -24.55
C HIS A 31 44.40 -15.78 -25.45
N ASN A 32 44.38 -14.55 -24.93
CA ASN A 32 45.46 -13.59 -25.18
C ASN A 32 45.47 -12.45 -24.14
N LEU A 33 46.70 -11.99 -23.92
CA LEU A 33 47.20 -11.13 -22.85
C LEU A 33 46.89 -9.64 -23.01
N SER A 34 46.75 -8.97 -21.86
CA SER A 34 47.34 -7.68 -21.46
C SER A 34 47.52 -6.56 -22.51
N ALA A 35 46.89 -5.40 -22.27
CA ALA A 35 47.60 -4.12 -22.24
C ALA A 35 46.82 -3.06 -21.45
N SER A 36 47.43 -2.61 -20.37
CA SER A 36 47.12 -1.41 -19.62
C SER A 36 47.54 -0.16 -20.39
N LEU A 37 46.66 0.84 -20.46
CA LEU A 37 47.03 2.20 -20.88
C LEU A 37 46.46 3.19 -19.88
N ARG A 38 47.37 3.70 -19.03
CA ARG A 38 47.20 4.94 -18.28
C ARG A 38 47.27 6.10 -19.25
N VAL A 39 46.33 7.03 -19.16
CA VAL A 39 46.51 8.39 -19.66
C VAL A 39 46.19 9.34 -18.51
N SER A 40 47.22 10.08 -18.11
CA SER A 40 47.16 11.19 -17.17
C SER A 40 47.27 12.50 -17.95
N PHE A 41 46.34 13.42 -17.74
CA PHE A 41 46.46 14.86 -17.96
C PHE A 41 45.45 15.47 -16.97
N GLY A 42 45.71 16.47 -16.14
CA GLY A 42 46.75 17.49 -16.11
C GLY A 42 46.05 18.74 -15.57
N PHE A 43 46.28 19.06 -14.30
CA PHE A 43 45.78 20.27 -13.64
C PHE A 43 46.19 21.53 -14.40
N ARG A 44 45.29 22.52 -14.49
CA ARG A 44 45.65 23.94 -14.58
C ARG A 44 44.55 24.82 -14.00
N ASP A 45 44.84 25.36 -12.82
CA ASP A 45 44.26 26.58 -12.28
C ASP A 45 44.68 27.80 -13.13
N PHE A 46 43.79 28.78 -13.28
CA PHE A 46 44.19 30.17 -13.43
C PHE A 46 43.19 31.13 -12.74
N ASN A 47 43.80 32.06 -12.01
CA ASN A 47 43.23 33.06 -11.12
C ASN A 47 42.53 34.24 -11.83
N SER A 48 41.50 34.75 -11.15
CA SER A 48 41.25 36.16 -10.75
C SER A 48 41.56 37.33 -11.70
N CYS A 49 40.52 38.11 -11.99
CA CYS A 49 40.38 39.58 -11.86
C CYS A 49 38.93 39.93 -12.27
N GLY A 50 38.11 40.76 -11.63
CA GLY A 50 38.36 41.85 -10.70
C GLY A 50 37.70 43.14 -11.25
N VAL A 51 36.67 43.62 -10.53
CA VAL A 51 36.36 45.04 -10.23
C VAL A 51 35.22 45.78 -10.99
N LYS A 52 34.38 46.44 -10.16
CA LYS A 52 33.43 47.59 -10.34
C LYS A 52 32.07 47.28 -11.00
N GLY A 53 30.90 47.57 -10.43
CA GLY A 53 30.51 48.46 -9.31
C GLY A 53 29.81 49.72 -9.85
N CYS A 54 28.49 49.85 -9.64
CA CYS A 54 27.78 51.13 -9.57
C CYS A 54 26.35 50.98 -9.01
N PHE A 55 26.09 51.67 -7.90
CA PHE A 55 24.77 52.05 -7.38
C PHE A 55 24.25 53.27 -8.17
N VAL A 56 22.91 53.46 -8.23
CA VAL A 56 22.14 54.64 -7.74
C VAL A 56 20.73 54.72 -8.38
N SER A 57 19.74 54.68 -7.47
CA SER A 57 18.45 55.39 -7.31
C SER A 57 17.53 55.88 -8.44
N SER A 58 16.24 55.52 -8.26
CA SER A 58 15.00 56.31 -8.28
C SER A 58 14.69 57.31 -9.41
N SER A 59 13.51 57.17 -10.03
CA SER A 59 12.38 58.11 -9.91
C SER A 59 11.25 57.79 -10.91
N SER A 60 10.01 57.83 -10.42
CA SER A 60 8.79 57.96 -11.22
C SER A 60 8.65 59.40 -11.76
N PRO A 61 7.78 59.62 -12.76
CA PRO A 61 6.55 60.36 -12.44
C PRO A 61 5.27 59.84 -13.11
N SER A 62 4.19 60.04 -12.34
CA SER A 62 2.75 60.06 -12.64
C SER A 62 2.36 61.02 -13.80
N ARG A 63 1.13 61.09 -14.37
CA ARG A 63 -0.24 60.89 -13.84
C ARG A 63 -1.30 61.13 -14.96
N ALA A 64 -2.55 60.79 -14.60
CA ALA A 64 -3.86 61.29 -15.07
C ALA A 64 -4.64 60.33 -15.99
N GLY A 65 -5.86 59.89 -15.69
CA GLY A 65 -6.77 60.17 -14.58
C GLY A 65 -8.21 60.33 -15.09
N ALA A 66 -9.15 59.55 -14.53
CA ALA A 66 -10.53 59.97 -14.26
C ALA A 66 -11.28 58.85 -13.50
N MET A 67 -11.66 59.16 -12.25
CA MET A 67 -12.66 58.44 -11.45
C MET A 67 -14.07 58.97 -11.78
N VAL A 68 -15.13 58.23 -11.47
CA VAL A 68 -16.12 58.57 -10.40
C VAL A 68 -17.38 57.67 -10.43
N ARG A 69 -17.61 57.01 -9.27
CA ARG A 69 -18.82 56.63 -8.51
C ARG A 69 -20.05 55.89 -9.09
N GLU A 70 -20.29 54.72 -8.48
CA GLU A 70 -21.30 54.40 -7.42
C GLU A 70 -22.83 54.51 -7.67
N ARG A 71 -23.50 53.36 -7.45
CA ARG A 71 -24.73 53.11 -6.65
C ARG A 71 -26.11 52.95 -7.33
N ALA A 72 -26.59 51.70 -7.28
CA ALA A 72 -27.92 51.15 -6.93
C ALA A 72 -29.23 51.48 -7.69
N GLU A 73 -30.11 50.44 -7.66
CA GLU A 73 -31.59 50.38 -7.70
C GLU A 73 -32.35 49.89 -8.96
N ARG A 74 -33.46 49.21 -8.64
CA ARG A 74 -34.35 48.30 -9.39
C ARG A 74 -35.34 48.98 -10.34
N THR A 75 -35.88 48.24 -11.33
CA THR A 75 -37.33 47.98 -11.65
C THR A 75 -37.44 47.11 -12.92
N GLU A 76 -38.07 45.92 -12.92
CA GLU A 76 -39.50 45.58 -13.21
C GLU A 76 -39.92 45.99 -14.66
N ASP A 77 -40.63 45.23 -15.52
CA ASP A 77 -41.89 44.48 -15.36
C ASP A 77 -42.32 43.93 -16.78
N TYR A 78 -42.87 42.72 -17.05
CA TYR A 78 -44.30 42.28 -17.04
C TYR A 78 -44.49 41.02 -17.97
N PRO A 79 -45.62 40.24 -18.00
CA PRO A 79 -46.54 39.87 -16.90
C PRO A 79 -47.28 38.47 -17.01
N LEU A 80 -48.02 38.16 -15.91
CA LEU A 80 -49.37 37.52 -15.77
C LEU A 80 -49.60 36.04 -15.32
N VAL A 81 -50.17 35.95 -14.11
CA VAL A 81 -51.37 35.16 -13.63
C VAL A 81 -51.15 33.69 -13.21
N GLY A 82 -51.53 33.22 -12.01
CA GLY A 82 -52.29 33.84 -10.92
C GLY A 82 -52.43 32.96 -9.65
N ASP A 83 -52.69 33.66 -8.54
CA ASP A 83 -53.38 33.38 -7.27
C ASP A 83 -53.47 31.97 -6.66
N SER A 84 -52.95 31.83 -5.42
CA SER A 84 -53.77 31.80 -4.20
C SER A 84 -52.89 31.68 -2.95
N VAL A 85 -53.11 32.58 -1.99
CA VAL A 85 -52.51 32.60 -0.64
C VAL A 85 -53.52 32.06 0.36
N ASP A 86 -53.09 31.21 1.29
CA ASP A 86 -53.54 31.33 2.69
C ASP A 86 -52.61 30.62 3.69
N ALA A 87 -52.23 31.44 4.67
CA ALA A 87 -51.82 31.22 6.06
C ALA A 87 -50.98 29.99 6.50
N VAL A 88 -49.84 30.35 7.10
CA VAL A 88 -48.95 29.60 7.98
C VAL A 88 -49.71 29.18 9.26
N ASP A 89 -49.58 27.90 9.64
CA ASP A 89 -49.67 27.49 11.05
C ASP A 89 -48.51 26.54 11.36
N ASP A 90 -47.67 27.00 12.30
CA ASP A 90 -46.51 26.30 12.84
C ASP A 90 -46.99 25.13 13.70
N GLN A 91 -46.62 23.89 13.35
CA GLN A 91 -46.58 22.81 14.32
C GLN A 91 -45.62 21.67 13.91
N LEU A 92 -44.44 21.70 14.54
CA LEU A 92 -43.66 20.53 14.99
C LEU A 92 -43.53 19.37 13.99
N ALA A 93 -42.75 19.57 12.94
CA ALA A 93 -42.05 18.47 12.29
C ALA A 93 -40.93 17.99 13.23
N VAL A 94 -41.26 16.99 14.05
CA VAL A 94 -40.27 16.17 14.77
C VAL A 94 -39.26 15.67 13.73
N SER A 95 -38.02 16.14 13.83
CA SER A 95 -36.92 15.63 13.03
C SER A 95 -36.74 14.16 13.37
N THR A 96 -37.33 13.31 12.54
CA THR A 96 -37.04 11.88 12.57
C THR A 96 -35.62 11.77 12.03
N THR A 97 -34.65 11.73 12.94
CA THR A 97 -33.28 11.30 12.63
C THR A 97 -33.41 9.94 11.97
N GLN A 98 -33.31 9.88 10.63
CA GLN A 98 -33.12 8.63 9.93
C GLN A 98 -31.78 8.08 10.42
N LYS A 99 -31.83 7.25 11.47
CA LYS A 99 -30.71 6.39 11.85
C LYS A 99 -30.46 5.53 10.62
N PHE A 100 -29.35 5.77 9.92
CA PHE A 100 -28.87 4.87 8.89
C PHE A 100 -28.87 3.46 9.49
N GLN A 101 -29.73 2.61 8.96
CA GLN A 101 -29.89 1.25 9.46
C GLN A 101 -28.65 0.48 8.98
N GLU A 102 -27.79 0.10 9.92
CA GLU A 102 -26.55 -0.60 9.55
C GLU A 102 -26.85 -1.93 8.87
N ARG A 103 -26.05 -2.26 7.87
CA ARG A 103 -26.16 -3.52 7.14
C ARG A 103 -25.92 -4.70 8.08
N ASP A 104 -26.81 -5.68 8.05
CA ASP A 104 -26.57 -6.98 8.67
C ASP A 104 -25.63 -7.81 7.78
N PHE A 105 -24.61 -8.40 8.40
CA PHE A 105 -23.63 -9.28 7.74
C PHE A 105 -23.81 -10.75 8.15
N ALA A 106 -24.81 -11.07 8.96
CA ALA A 106 -25.14 -12.43 9.33
C ALA A 106 -25.37 -13.30 8.07
N GLY A 107 -24.69 -14.44 8.00
CA GLY A 107 -24.78 -15.38 6.87
C GLY A 107 -23.96 -15.02 5.63
N THR A 108 -23.17 -13.93 5.66
CA THR A 108 -22.19 -13.62 4.60
C THR A 108 -20.95 -14.51 4.71
N SER A 109 -20.15 -14.61 3.63
CA SER A 109 -18.91 -15.41 3.59
C SER A 109 -17.95 -15.07 4.72
N TYR A 110 -17.35 -16.06 5.36
CA TYR A 110 -16.35 -15.85 6.42
C TYR A 110 -15.10 -15.16 5.88
N VAL A 111 -14.68 -14.05 6.50
CA VAL A 111 -13.40 -13.37 6.22
C VAL A 111 -12.55 -13.41 7.49
N PRO A 112 -11.40 -14.11 7.49
CA PRO A 112 -10.55 -14.21 8.66
C PRO A 112 -9.95 -12.85 9.02
N VAL A 113 -9.84 -12.59 10.33
CA VAL A 113 -9.30 -11.35 10.89
C VAL A 113 -7.99 -11.63 11.61
N TYR A 114 -6.93 -10.97 11.16
CA TYR A 114 -5.62 -10.95 11.79
C TYR A 114 -5.39 -9.61 12.48
N VAL A 115 -4.45 -9.58 13.43
CA VAL A 115 -4.01 -8.34 14.07
C VAL A 115 -2.50 -8.22 13.93
N MET A 116 -2.03 -7.09 13.42
CA MET A 116 -0.60 -6.83 13.31
C MET A 116 -0.01 -6.60 14.70
N LEU A 117 1.09 -7.29 15.03
CA LEU A 117 1.79 -7.14 16.30
C LEU A 117 2.57 -5.81 16.38
N PRO A 118 2.95 -5.31 17.56
CA PRO A 118 3.80 -4.12 17.69
C PRO A 118 5.09 -4.22 16.86
N LEU A 119 5.51 -3.13 16.21
CA LEU A 119 6.70 -3.10 15.34
C LEU A 119 7.96 -3.59 16.07
N GLY A 120 8.08 -3.25 17.36
CA GLY A 120 9.27 -3.48 18.19
C GLY A 120 9.21 -4.72 19.06
N ILE A 121 8.27 -5.63 18.79
CA ILE A 121 8.09 -6.82 19.63
C ILE A 121 9.34 -7.72 19.64
N ILE A 122 10.14 -7.70 18.58
CA ILE A 122 11.48 -8.28 18.53
C ILE A 122 12.50 -7.13 18.56
N ASN A 123 13.40 -7.15 19.55
CA ASN A 123 14.41 -6.12 19.71
C ASN A 123 15.61 -6.33 18.76
N MET A 124 16.55 -5.36 18.73
CA MET A 124 17.75 -5.41 17.85
C MET A 124 18.72 -6.57 18.14
N ASN A 125 18.58 -7.27 19.27
CA ASN A 125 19.35 -8.48 19.58
C ASN A 125 18.64 -9.77 19.13
N CYS A 126 17.50 -9.66 18.44
CA CYS A 126 16.58 -10.76 18.12
C CYS A 126 16.05 -11.46 19.37
N GLU A 127 15.63 -10.68 20.36
CA GLU A 127 14.96 -11.18 21.58
C GLU A 127 13.53 -10.65 21.62
N LEU A 128 12.60 -11.49 22.10
CA LEU A 128 11.19 -11.13 22.27
C LEU A 128 11.03 -10.22 23.50
N ASP A 129 10.50 -9.02 23.28
CA ASP A 129 10.19 -8.06 24.34
C ASP A 129 8.81 -8.30 24.97
N ASP A 130 8.63 -7.90 26.24
CA ASP A 130 7.41 -8.02 27.05
C ASP A 130 6.59 -9.32 26.82
N VAL A 131 7.22 -10.47 27.07
CA VAL A 131 6.61 -11.79 26.83
C VAL A 131 5.29 -11.98 27.58
N GLU A 132 5.20 -11.52 28.83
CA GLU A 132 3.99 -11.67 29.65
C GLU A 132 2.86 -10.75 29.17
N GLY A 133 3.15 -9.49 28.86
CA GLY A 133 2.17 -8.55 28.33
C GLY A 133 1.62 -9.02 26.99
N LEU A 134 2.50 -9.45 26.08
CA LEU A 134 2.11 -10.03 24.79
C LEU A 134 1.22 -11.26 24.98
N LEU A 135 1.61 -12.21 25.84
CA LEU A 135 0.83 -13.43 26.09
C LEU A 135 -0.60 -13.09 26.56
N ASN A 136 -0.75 -12.08 27.42
CA ASN A 136 -2.05 -11.63 27.90
C ASN A 136 -2.87 -10.99 26.78
N GLN A 137 -2.26 -10.13 25.96
CA GLN A 137 -2.91 -9.50 24.81
C GLN A 137 -3.36 -10.54 23.78
N LEU A 138 -2.53 -11.52 23.45
CA LEU A 138 -2.88 -12.59 22.50
C LEU A 138 -4.02 -13.48 23.01
N LYS A 139 -4.09 -13.75 24.32
CA LYS A 139 -5.24 -14.45 24.92
C LYS A 139 -6.53 -13.65 24.79
N ILE A 140 -6.46 -12.33 24.97
CA ILE A 140 -7.60 -11.43 24.79
C ILE A 140 -8.06 -11.45 23.33
N LEU A 141 -7.14 -11.30 22.37
CA LEU A 141 -7.46 -11.43 20.94
C LEU A 141 -8.11 -12.77 20.61
N LYS A 142 -7.55 -13.88 21.13
CA LYS A 142 -8.11 -15.22 20.91
C LYS A 142 -9.51 -15.37 21.47
N SER A 143 -9.81 -14.73 22.60
CA SER A 143 -11.15 -14.74 23.21
C SER A 143 -12.19 -13.97 22.38
N ALA A 144 -11.75 -13.02 21.56
CA ALA A 144 -12.57 -12.30 20.58
C ALA A 144 -12.66 -13.03 19.23
N ASN A 145 -12.26 -14.31 19.17
CA ASN A 145 -12.23 -15.15 17.97
C ASN A 145 -11.30 -14.68 16.84
N VAL A 146 -10.32 -13.81 17.12
CA VAL A 146 -9.28 -13.46 16.13
C VAL A 146 -8.61 -14.73 15.58
N ASP A 147 -8.42 -14.77 14.27
CA ASP A 147 -7.91 -15.94 13.54
C ASP A 147 -6.40 -16.12 13.73
N GLY A 148 -5.67 -15.00 13.71
CA GLY A 148 -4.22 -15.01 13.80
C GLY A 148 -3.62 -13.63 14.02
N VAL A 149 -2.31 -13.57 13.88
CA VAL A 149 -1.55 -12.31 13.98
C VAL A 149 -0.59 -12.18 12.80
N MET A 150 -0.25 -10.94 12.48
CA MET A 150 0.73 -10.60 11.44
C MET A 150 1.98 -10.01 12.08
N ILE A 151 3.16 -10.37 11.57
CA ILE A 151 4.44 -9.95 12.12
C ILE A 151 5.50 -9.68 11.04
N ASP A 152 6.23 -8.60 11.22
CA ASP A 152 7.42 -8.25 10.45
C ASP A 152 8.63 -9.09 10.87
N CYS A 153 9.18 -9.88 9.93
CA CYS A 153 10.49 -10.50 10.06
C CYS A 153 11.56 -9.56 9.47
N TRP A 154 12.08 -8.67 10.32
CA TRP A 154 13.01 -7.62 9.96
C TRP A 154 14.37 -8.15 9.49
N TRP A 155 14.71 -7.88 8.23
CA TRP A 155 16.01 -8.25 7.66
C TRP A 155 17.17 -7.67 8.48
N GLY A 156 17.01 -6.42 8.93
CA GLY A 156 17.98 -5.69 9.76
C GLY A 156 18.28 -6.29 11.12
N ILE A 157 17.38 -7.13 11.67
CA ILE A 157 17.56 -7.84 12.93
C ILE A 157 18.16 -9.21 12.68
N VAL A 158 17.57 -9.96 11.75
CA VAL A 158 17.88 -11.38 11.55
C VAL A 158 19.26 -11.59 10.90
N GLU A 159 19.62 -10.80 9.88
CA GLU A 159 20.93 -10.89 9.19
C GLU A 159 21.82 -9.69 9.55
N ALA A 160 21.68 -9.15 10.77
CA ALA A 160 22.19 -7.82 11.16
C ALA A 160 23.70 -7.62 10.94
N HIS A 161 24.51 -8.61 11.32
CA HIS A 161 25.96 -8.44 11.48
C HIS A 161 26.78 -8.85 10.26
N ALA A 162 26.43 -9.96 9.62
CA ALA A 162 27.21 -10.52 8.52
C ALA A 162 26.31 -11.23 7.50
N PRO A 163 26.69 -11.21 6.21
CA PRO A 163 26.04 -12.01 5.18
C PRO A 163 25.84 -13.47 5.60
N GLN A 164 24.63 -13.98 5.43
CA GLN A 164 24.24 -15.38 5.65
C GLN A 164 24.42 -15.89 7.09
N VAL A 165 24.49 -14.97 8.06
CA VAL A 165 24.44 -15.29 9.49
C VAL A 165 23.09 -14.84 10.01
N TYR A 166 22.14 -15.78 10.03
CA TYR A 166 20.76 -15.55 10.42
C TYR A 166 20.55 -15.89 11.90
N ASN A 167 19.89 -15.00 12.63
CA ASN A 167 19.40 -15.26 13.98
C ASN A 167 17.88 -15.16 14.01
N TRP A 168 17.21 -16.28 14.31
CA TRP A 168 15.75 -16.39 14.37
C TRP A 168 15.21 -16.57 15.79
N SER A 169 16.07 -16.52 16.82
CA SER A 169 15.72 -16.92 18.20
C SER A 169 14.50 -16.21 18.78
N GLY A 170 14.36 -14.90 18.54
CA GLY A 170 13.23 -14.12 19.02
C GLY A 170 11.93 -14.50 18.32
N TYR A 171 12.01 -14.75 17.00
CA TYR A 171 10.89 -15.18 16.18
C TYR A 171 10.45 -16.61 16.52
N GLU A 172 11.38 -17.54 16.76
CA GLU A 172 11.06 -18.88 17.27
C GLU A 172 10.26 -18.82 18.57
N ARG A 173 10.71 -18.00 19.52
CA ARG A 173 10.01 -17.85 20.80
C ARG A 173 8.59 -17.29 20.60
N LEU A 174 8.44 -16.29 19.73
CA LEU A 174 7.16 -15.71 19.39
C LEU A 174 6.23 -16.73 18.73
N PHE A 175 6.72 -17.44 17.71
CA PHE A 175 5.91 -18.37 16.93
C PHE A 175 5.46 -19.56 17.78
N GLN A 176 6.28 -20.00 18.74
CA GLN A 176 5.87 -20.97 19.74
C GLN A 176 4.66 -20.48 20.55
N ILE A 177 4.67 -19.24 21.03
CA ILE A 177 3.57 -18.67 21.81
C ILE A 177 2.29 -18.61 20.96
N VAL A 178 2.40 -18.17 19.70
CA VAL A 178 1.26 -18.09 18.79
C VAL A 178 0.68 -19.47 18.49
N ARG A 179 1.55 -20.47 18.28
CA ARG A 179 1.17 -21.89 18.13
C ARG A 179 0.44 -22.42 19.37
N ASP A 180 0.98 -22.19 20.56
CA ASP A 180 0.40 -22.68 21.83
C ASP A 180 -0.99 -22.07 22.08
N LEU A 181 -1.21 -20.84 21.64
CA LEU A 181 -2.51 -20.16 21.69
C LEU A 181 -3.46 -20.52 20.54
N LYS A 182 -3.02 -21.37 19.59
CA LYS A 182 -3.80 -21.80 18.42
C LYS A 182 -4.28 -20.63 17.56
N LEU A 183 -3.39 -19.67 17.36
CA LEU A 183 -3.54 -18.56 16.43
C LEU A 183 -2.75 -18.88 15.15
N LYS A 184 -3.19 -18.36 14.01
CA LYS A 184 -2.44 -18.42 12.74
C LYS A 184 -1.40 -17.29 12.65
N LEU A 185 -0.45 -17.45 11.74
CA LEU A 185 0.62 -16.49 11.47
C LEU A 185 0.59 -16.05 10.01
N GLN A 186 0.51 -14.73 9.80
CA GLN A 186 0.97 -14.09 8.57
C GLN A 186 2.34 -13.48 8.84
N VAL A 187 3.30 -13.73 7.95
CA VAL A 187 4.69 -13.28 8.18
C VAL A 187 5.13 -12.40 7.03
N VAL A 188 5.65 -11.21 7.34
CA VAL A 188 6.20 -10.28 6.36
C VAL A 188 7.70 -10.49 6.25
N MET A 189 8.20 -10.72 5.04
CA MET A 189 9.63 -10.68 4.74
C MET A 189 10.06 -9.22 4.59
N SER A 190 10.37 -8.57 5.71
CA SER A 190 10.59 -7.12 5.79
C SER A 190 12.02 -6.73 5.37
N PHE A 191 12.24 -6.65 4.04
CA PHE A 191 13.50 -6.22 3.41
C PHE A 191 13.69 -4.68 3.38
N HIS A 192 13.10 -3.99 4.35
CA HIS A 192 13.10 -2.55 4.46
C HIS A 192 13.39 -2.10 5.90
N GLU A 193 13.76 -0.84 6.05
CA GLU A 193 13.89 -0.17 7.33
C GLU A 193 12.51 0.09 7.95
N CYS A 194 12.38 -0.19 9.25
CA CYS A 194 11.31 0.39 10.07
C CYS A 194 11.77 1.75 10.58
N GLY A 195 10.98 2.80 10.41
CA GLY A 195 11.28 4.12 10.95
C GLY A 195 11.15 5.24 9.93
N GLY A 196 10.43 6.29 10.33
CA GLY A 196 10.30 7.55 9.60
C GLY A 196 9.24 7.56 8.51
N ASN A 197 8.37 6.54 8.47
CA ASN A 197 7.03 6.64 7.91
C ASN A 197 6.01 6.97 9.01
N ILE A 198 4.79 7.33 8.63
CA ILE A 198 3.70 7.63 9.57
C ILE A 198 3.34 6.35 10.32
N GLY A 199 3.36 6.39 11.65
CA GLY A 199 3.03 5.24 12.51
C GLY A 199 4.22 4.42 13.00
N ASP A 200 5.43 4.70 12.51
CA ASP A 200 6.65 4.06 13.03
C ASP A 200 7.09 4.74 14.35
N ASP A 201 7.03 3.99 15.46
CA ASP A 201 7.48 4.43 16.79
C ASP A 201 8.90 3.94 17.14
N ILE A 202 9.47 3.08 16.30
CA ILE A 202 10.80 2.52 16.44
C ILE A 202 11.66 2.75 15.19
N HIS A 203 12.95 2.45 15.31
CA HIS A 203 13.89 2.51 14.21
C HIS A 203 14.68 1.20 14.10
N ILE A 204 14.43 0.45 13.03
CA ILE A 204 15.14 -0.79 12.67
C ILE A 204 15.73 -0.58 11.27
N PRO A 205 17.05 -0.30 11.15
CA PRO A 205 17.68 -0.08 9.85
C PRO A 205 17.84 -1.37 9.05
N LEU A 206 18.21 -1.27 7.78
CA LEU A 206 18.78 -2.39 7.02
C LEU A 206 20.02 -2.99 7.71
N PRO A 207 20.44 -4.22 7.37
CA PRO A 207 21.60 -4.83 8.01
C PRO A 207 22.85 -3.96 7.94
N ARG A 208 23.63 -3.97 9.02
CA ARG A 208 24.82 -3.11 9.15
C ARG A 208 25.79 -3.29 7.99
N TRP A 209 26.00 -4.53 7.54
CA TRP A 209 26.90 -4.82 6.44
C TRP A 209 26.42 -4.25 5.09
N VAL A 210 25.11 -4.03 4.92
CA VAL A 210 24.51 -3.37 3.74
C VAL A 210 24.72 -1.86 3.84
N VAL A 211 24.46 -1.28 5.02
CA VAL A 211 24.69 0.14 5.30
C VAL A 211 26.15 0.52 5.04
N GLU A 212 27.11 -0.31 5.47
CA GLU A 212 28.54 -0.13 5.20
C GLU A 212 28.86 -0.16 3.69
N ILE A 213 28.19 -1.01 2.90
CA ILE A 213 28.33 -0.99 1.44
C ILE A 213 27.77 0.31 0.86
N GLY A 214 26.62 0.75 1.34
CA GLY A 214 25.96 1.98 0.92
C GLY A 214 26.80 3.24 1.13
N GLN A 215 27.67 3.26 2.13
CA GLN A 215 28.64 4.34 2.34
C GLN A 215 29.67 4.44 1.20
N SER A 216 30.11 3.30 0.67
CA SER A 216 31.08 3.23 -0.44
C SER A 216 30.44 3.28 -1.82
N ASN A 217 29.20 2.81 -1.93
CA ASN A 217 28.42 2.75 -3.16
C ASN A 217 26.98 3.21 -2.86
N PRO A 218 26.74 4.54 -2.81
CA PRO A 218 25.43 5.08 -2.47
C PRO A 218 24.35 4.78 -3.51
N ASP A 219 24.72 4.36 -4.71
CA ASP A 219 23.79 3.98 -5.77
C ASP A 219 23.12 2.61 -5.55
N ILE A 220 23.38 1.91 -4.44
CA ILE A 220 22.53 0.77 -4.04
C ILE A 220 21.14 1.22 -3.54
N TYR A 221 20.95 2.52 -3.33
CA TYR A 221 19.74 3.12 -2.79
C TYR A 221 19.00 3.93 -3.86
N PHE A 222 17.67 3.98 -3.75
CA PHE A 222 16.85 4.85 -4.59
C PHE A 222 17.28 6.31 -4.43
N THR A 223 17.22 7.05 -5.53
CA THR A 223 17.81 8.38 -5.59
C THR A 223 16.89 9.32 -6.35
N ASN A 224 16.62 10.49 -5.77
CA ASN A 224 15.85 11.54 -6.43
C ASN A 224 16.73 12.40 -7.36
N ARG A 225 16.12 13.34 -8.07
CA ARG A 225 16.83 14.18 -9.05
C ARG A 225 17.96 15.02 -8.43
N GLU A 226 17.81 15.43 -7.18
CA GLU A 226 18.81 16.20 -6.43
C GLU A 226 19.97 15.34 -5.90
N GLY A 227 19.92 14.01 -6.09
CA GLY A 227 20.94 13.09 -5.61
C GLY A 227 20.77 12.65 -4.16
N ARG A 228 19.63 12.96 -3.52
CA ARG A 228 19.30 12.49 -2.16
C ARG A 228 19.00 11.00 -2.21
N ARG A 229 19.58 10.25 -1.28
CA ARG A 229 19.50 8.78 -1.21
C ARG A 229 18.45 8.37 -0.19
N ASN A 230 17.50 7.53 -0.58
CA ASN A 230 16.58 6.90 0.36
C ASN A 230 17.18 5.55 0.81
N THR A 231 17.52 5.45 2.09
CA THR A 231 18.21 4.29 2.68
C THR A 231 17.28 3.21 3.23
N GLU A 232 15.96 3.36 3.04
CA GLU A 232 14.93 2.48 3.59
C GLU A 232 14.93 1.10 2.95
N CYS A 233 15.25 1.00 1.65
CA CYS A 233 15.34 -0.26 0.92
C CYS A 233 16.36 -0.18 -0.22
N LEU A 234 16.71 -1.31 -0.80
CA LEU A 234 17.63 -1.37 -1.94
C LEU A 234 16.93 -0.94 -3.25
N SER A 235 17.63 -0.17 -4.09
CA SER A 235 17.17 0.15 -5.44
C SER A 235 17.06 -1.12 -6.29
N TRP A 236 15.95 -1.26 -7.01
CA TRP A 236 15.74 -2.37 -7.95
C TRP A 236 16.76 -2.37 -9.10
N GLY A 237 17.48 -1.27 -9.30
CA GLY A 237 18.60 -1.20 -10.24
C GLY A 237 19.70 -2.21 -9.95
N ILE A 238 19.84 -2.68 -8.70
CA ILE A 238 20.85 -3.66 -8.30
C ILE A 238 20.34 -5.10 -8.18
N ASP A 239 19.09 -5.38 -8.59
CA ASP A 239 18.51 -6.73 -8.55
C ASP A 239 19.40 -7.79 -9.21
N LYS A 240 20.12 -7.41 -10.27
CA LYS A 240 20.99 -8.30 -11.07
C LYS A 240 22.47 -7.95 -10.96
N GLU A 241 22.85 -7.04 -10.07
CA GLU A 241 24.21 -6.54 -9.95
C GLU A 241 24.89 -7.12 -8.70
N ARG A 242 26.08 -7.72 -8.84
CA ARG A 242 26.79 -8.40 -7.76
C ARG A 242 27.56 -7.45 -6.85
N VAL A 243 26.84 -6.52 -6.22
CA VAL A 243 27.42 -5.43 -5.42
C VAL A 243 27.21 -5.59 -3.91
N LEU A 244 26.60 -6.70 -3.48
CA LEU A 244 26.34 -7.03 -2.08
C LEU A 244 27.29 -8.15 -1.62
N LYS A 245 28.60 -7.84 -1.53
CA LYS A 245 29.66 -8.81 -1.21
C LYS A 245 29.66 -10.04 -2.12
N GLY A 246 29.48 -9.82 -3.43
CA GLY A 246 29.47 -10.87 -4.45
C GLY A 246 28.08 -11.44 -4.77
N ARG A 247 27.04 -11.08 -4.00
CA ARG A 247 25.64 -11.45 -4.26
C ARG A 247 24.88 -10.31 -4.95
N THR A 248 23.80 -10.64 -5.65
CA THR A 248 22.80 -9.68 -6.13
C THR A 248 21.72 -9.44 -5.06
N ALA A 249 20.91 -8.37 -5.20
CA ALA A 249 19.83 -8.12 -4.22
C ALA A 249 18.80 -9.26 -4.18
N VAL A 250 18.40 -9.81 -5.34
CA VAL A 250 17.43 -10.91 -5.37
C VAL A 250 18.01 -12.23 -4.80
N GLU A 251 19.31 -12.46 -4.92
CA GLU A 251 19.98 -13.61 -4.26
C GLU A 251 19.97 -13.45 -2.72
N VAL A 252 20.17 -12.23 -2.22
CA VAL A 252 20.09 -11.92 -0.79
C VAL A 252 18.68 -12.18 -0.25
N TYR A 253 17.65 -11.71 -0.94
CA TYR A 253 16.26 -11.95 -0.55
C TYR A 253 15.92 -13.45 -0.57
N PHE A 254 16.35 -14.17 -1.60
CA PHE A 254 16.13 -15.60 -1.70
C PHE A 254 16.82 -16.40 -0.59
N ASP A 255 18.09 -16.09 -0.28
CA ASP A 255 18.80 -16.76 0.80
C ASP A 255 18.12 -16.54 2.17
N TYR A 256 17.61 -15.32 2.41
CA TYR A 256 16.86 -14.99 3.61
C TYR A 256 15.54 -15.77 3.71
N MET A 257 14.73 -15.76 2.65
CA MET A 257 13.48 -16.52 2.56
C MET A 257 13.72 -18.02 2.73
N ARG A 258 14.79 -18.56 2.12
CA ARG A 258 15.18 -19.97 2.29
C ARG A 258 15.60 -20.27 3.72
N SER A 259 16.36 -19.39 4.38
CA SER A 259 16.72 -19.59 5.79
C SER A 259 15.48 -19.61 6.67
N PHE A 260 14.54 -18.70 6.46
CA PHE A 260 13.25 -18.67 7.17
C PHE A 260 12.47 -19.96 6.96
N ARG A 261 12.35 -20.41 5.69
CA ARG A 261 11.65 -21.66 5.35
C ARG A 261 12.23 -22.84 6.12
N VAL A 262 13.57 -22.97 6.15
CA VAL A 262 14.24 -24.09 6.82
C VAL A 262 14.07 -24.03 8.34
N GLU A 263 14.23 -22.85 8.93
CA GLU A 263 14.12 -22.68 10.39
C GLU A 263 12.71 -23.02 10.89
N PHE A 264 11.69 -22.59 10.16
CA PHE A 264 10.29 -22.70 10.57
C PHE A 264 9.51 -23.82 9.87
N ASP A 265 10.19 -24.84 9.33
CA ASP A 265 9.58 -25.92 8.55
C ASP A 265 8.37 -26.56 9.24
N GLU A 266 8.50 -26.86 10.53
CA GLU A 266 7.42 -27.41 11.35
C GLU A 266 6.16 -26.50 11.37
N PHE A 267 6.32 -25.19 11.31
CA PHE A 267 5.20 -24.24 11.32
C PHE A 267 4.46 -24.19 9.98
N PHE A 268 5.16 -24.45 8.88
CA PHE A 268 4.55 -24.63 7.55
C PHE A 268 3.81 -25.96 7.46
N GLU A 269 4.45 -27.07 7.87
CA GLU A 269 3.84 -28.41 7.82
C GLU A 269 2.57 -28.51 8.68
N ASN A 270 2.58 -27.87 9.85
CA ASN A 270 1.41 -27.80 10.74
C ASN A 270 0.38 -26.73 10.31
N GLY A 271 0.65 -25.99 9.22
CA GLY A 271 -0.20 -24.93 8.69
C GLY A 271 -0.44 -23.78 9.67
N ILE A 272 0.48 -23.52 10.60
CA ILE A 272 0.40 -22.37 11.51
C ILE A 272 0.66 -21.08 10.74
N ILE A 273 1.71 -21.08 9.90
CA ILE A 273 1.95 -20.00 8.94
C ILE A 273 0.95 -20.18 7.80
N SER A 274 0.04 -19.23 7.66
CA SER A 274 -1.01 -19.24 6.64
C SER A 274 -0.63 -18.47 5.38
N GLU A 275 0.28 -17.50 5.50
CA GLU A 275 0.69 -16.63 4.41
C GLU A 275 2.06 -16.00 4.66
N ILE A 276 2.82 -15.80 3.58
CA ILE A 276 4.04 -15.00 3.56
C ILE A 276 3.81 -13.76 2.70
N GLU A 277 3.82 -12.58 3.32
CA GLU A 277 3.87 -11.32 2.58
C GLU A 277 5.32 -10.99 2.23
N VAL A 278 5.61 -10.79 0.94
CA VAL A 278 6.97 -10.52 0.46
C VAL A 278 7.16 -9.02 0.33
N GLY A 279 8.04 -8.43 1.13
CA GLY A 279 8.37 -7.00 1.04
C GLY A 279 9.10 -6.66 -0.26
N LEU A 280 8.60 -5.69 -1.03
CA LEU A 280 9.14 -5.36 -2.36
C LEU A 280 9.66 -3.92 -2.49
N GLY A 281 9.73 -3.18 -1.38
CA GLY A 281 10.16 -1.79 -1.40
C GLY A 281 9.99 -1.11 -0.04
N PRO A 282 9.89 0.23 -0.01
CA PRO A 282 9.67 1.01 1.23
C PRO A 282 8.36 0.59 1.89
N CYS A 283 8.33 0.53 3.23
CA CYS A 283 7.25 -0.08 4.03
C CYS A 283 6.87 -1.52 3.64
N GLY A 284 7.72 -2.24 2.89
CA GLY A 284 7.40 -3.55 2.32
C GLY A 284 6.50 -3.48 1.08
N GLU A 285 6.09 -2.29 0.65
CA GLU A 285 5.15 -2.08 -0.45
C GLU A 285 5.87 -2.13 -1.80
N LEU A 286 5.21 -2.68 -2.82
CA LEU A 286 5.69 -2.63 -4.20
C LEU A 286 5.46 -1.23 -4.79
N ARG A 287 6.38 -0.31 -4.50
CA ARG A 287 6.41 1.06 -5.03
C ARG A 287 7.80 1.68 -4.93
N TYR A 288 7.98 2.83 -5.58
CA TYR A 288 9.11 3.71 -5.32
C TYR A 288 8.92 4.52 -4.03
N PRO A 289 10.01 4.96 -3.37
CA PRO A 289 9.93 5.85 -2.21
C PRO A 289 9.70 7.31 -2.63
N SER A 290 8.58 7.61 -3.29
CA SER A 290 8.31 8.92 -3.93
C SER A 290 7.82 10.01 -2.98
N TYR A 291 7.34 9.66 -1.78
CA TYR A 291 6.83 10.59 -0.76
C TYR A 291 7.53 10.47 0.62
N PRO A 292 8.88 10.46 0.70
CA PRO A 292 9.58 10.23 1.94
C PRO A 292 9.50 11.45 2.87
N ALA A 293 8.83 11.29 4.02
CA ALA A 293 8.73 12.34 5.04
C ALA A 293 10.12 12.85 5.49
N LYS A 294 11.11 11.94 5.58
CA LYS A 294 12.52 12.26 5.91
C LYS A 294 13.16 13.26 4.93
N HIS A 295 12.69 13.35 3.69
CA HIS A 295 13.21 14.32 2.71
C HIS A 295 12.34 15.58 2.57
N GLY A 296 11.37 15.76 3.48
CA GLY A 296 10.52 16.95 3.54
C GLY A 296 9.27 16.90 2.68
N TRP A 297 8.90 15.74 2.15
CA TRP A 297 7.58 15.55 1.55
C TRP A 297 6.49 15.74 2.61
N ARG A 298 5.36 16.34 2.21
CA ARG A 298 4.17 16.53 3.02
C ARG A 298 2.94 16.25 2.17
N TYR A 299 1.93 15.64 2.79
CA TYR A 299 0.64 15.46 2.15
C TYR A 299 0.01 16.83 1.81
N PRO A 300 -0.60 17.01 0.62
CA PRO A 300 -0.77 16.05 -0.48
C PRO A 300 0.24 16.24 -1.63
N GLY A 301 1.53 16.50 -1.41
CA GLY A 301 2.50 16.73 -2.49
C GLY A 301 2.58 15.60 -3.54
N ILE A 302 2.86 15.94 -4.81
CA ILE A 302 2.94 14.95 -5.92
C ILE A 302 4.06 13.91 -5.79
N GLY A 303 5.04 14.14 -4.92
CA GLY A 303 6.23 13.28 -4.80
C GLY A 303 7.29 13.54 -5.88
N GLU A 304 8.30 12.68 -5.96
CA GLU A 304 9.34 12.75 -7.00
C GLU A 304 9.69 11.37 -7.55
N PHE A 305 10.05 11.31 -8.84
CA PHE A 305 10.64 10.10 -9.44
C PHE A 305 11.97 9.72 -8.74
N GLN A 306 12.13 8.44 -8.40
CA GLN A 306 13.24 7.92 -7.58
C GLN A 306 14.25 7.07 -8.38
N CYS A 307 14.46 7.38 -9.66
CA CYS A 307 15.23 6.56 -10.60
C CYS A 307 16.67 7.03 -10.88
N TYR A 308 17.21 7.97 -10.11
CA TYR A 308 18.44 8.69 -10.45
C TYR A 308 19.72 8.00 -9.96
N ASP A 309 19.63 6.79 -9.38
CA ASP A 309 20.82 6.00 -9.09
C ASP A 309 21.48 5.52 -10.39
N ARG A 310 22.79 5.28 -10.35
CA ARG A 310 23.55 4.94 -11.55
C ARG A 310 23.04 3.69 -12.29
N TYR A 311 22.40 2.74 -11.60
CA TYR A 311 21.97 1.48 -12.19
C TYR A 311 20.64 1.64 -12.92
N LEU A 312 19.67 2.34 -12.31
CA LEU A 312 18.42 2.69 -12.97
C LEU A 312 18.65 3.66 -14.13
N MET A 313 19.54 4.64 -14.00
CA MET A 313 19.90 5.51 -15.13
C MET A 313 20.55 4.75 -16.28
N LYS A 314 21.36 3.72 -15.99
CA LYS A 314 21.91 2.81 -17.01
C LYS A 314 20.81 1.96 -17.66
N SER A 315 19.82 1.51 -16.90
CA SER A 315 18.64 0.81 -17.42
C SER A 315 17.82 1.69 -18.37
N LEU A 316 17.54 2.94 -17.96
CA LEU A 316 16.84 3.93 -18.77
C LEU A 316 17.59 4.24 -20.06
N THR A 317 18.92 4.39 -19.99
CA THR A 317 19.77 4.62 -21.17
C THR A 317 19.61 3.50 -22.20
N LYS A 318 19.69 2.24 -21.75
CA LYS A 318 19.48 1.07 -22.62
C LYS A 318 18.08 1.06 -23.23
N ALA A 319 17.05 1.39 -22.45
CA ALA A 319 15.67 1.44 -22.95
C ALA A 319 15.49 2.52 -24.03
N ALA A 320 16.10 3.70 -23.83
CA ALA A 320 16.05 4.80 -24.78
C ALA A 320 16.80 4.48 -26.09
N GLU A 321 17.98 3.85 -25.99
CA GLU A 321 18.75 3.35 -27.13
C GLU A 321 17.98 2.28 -27.92
N ALA A 322 17.37 1.31 -27.24
CA ALA A 322 16.55 0.27 -27.87
C ALA A 322 15.34 0.84 -28.62
N ARG A 323 14.82 1.99 -28.18
CA ARG A 323 13.73 2.69 -28.86
C ARG A 323 14.21 3.55 -30.05
N GLY A 324 15.52 3.74 -30.22
CA GLY A 324 16.10 4.62 -31.23
C GLY A 324 16.10 6.10 -30.86
N HIS A 325 15.89 6.43 -29.58
CA HIS A 325 15.76 7.80 -29.08
C HIS A 325 16.69 8.03 -27.88
N SER A 326 18.01 7.90 -28.05
CA SER A 326 18.98 8.04 -26.96
C SER A 326 18.88 9.35 -26.17
N PHE A 327 18.37 10.43 -26.77
CA PHE A 327 18.13 11.69 -26.07
C PHE A 327 17.01 11.59 -25.00
N TRP A 328 16.18 10.55 -25.00
CA TRP A 328 15.21 10.23 -23.95
C TRP A 328 15.82 9.54 -22.73
N ALA A 329 17.13 9.28 -22.70
CA ALA A 329 17.85 8.66 -21.58
C ALA A 329 17.99 9.58 -20.35
N ARG A 330 16.89 10.14 -19.86
CA ARG A 330 16.84 11.08 -18.72
C ARG A 330 15.50 11.01 -18.01
N GLY A 331 15.46 11.42 -16.74
CA GLY A 331 14.21 11.69 -16.05
C GLY A 331 13.59 13.03 -16.52
N PRO A 332 12.27 13.24 -16.33
CA PRO A 332 11.60 14.49 -16.70
C PRO A 332 12.19 15.71 -15.97
N ASP A 333 12.43 16.79 -16.70
CA ASP A 333 13.06 18.01 -16.18
C ASP A 333 12.06 19.04 -15.64
N ASN A 334 10.78 18.88 -15.95
CA ASN A 334 9.67 19.76 -15.59
C ASN A 334 8.62 19.08 -14.68
N ALA A 335 8.99 18.02 -13.97
CA ALA A 335 8.14 17.28 -13.04
C ALA A 335 7.94 17.95 -11.66
N GLY A 336 8.51 19.14 -11.42
CA GLY A 336 8.44 19.80 -10.12
C GLY A 336 9.28 19.10 -9.05
N PHE A 337 8.85 19.22 -7.80
CA PHE A 337 9.51 18.67 -6.60
C PHE A 337 8.47 18.01 -5.68
N TYR A 338 8.92 17.39 -4.59
CA TYR A 338 8.07 16.59 -3.68
C TYR A 338 6.71 17.23 -3.33
N ASN A 339 6.68 18.54 -3.04
CA ASN A 339 5.50 19.25 -2.55
C ASN A 339 4.80 20.11 -3.60
N SER A 340 5.16 19.99 -4.88
CA SER A 340 4.42 20.66 -5.96
C SER A 340 3.01 20.08 -6.08
N ALA A 341 2.08 20.87 -6.61
CA ALA A 341 0.79 20.39 -7.11
C ALA A 341 0.87 20.09 -8.62
N PRO A 342 0.03 19.20 -9.19
CA PRO A 342 0.13 18.81 -10.59
C PRO A 342 0.09 19.99 -11.56
N HIS A 343 -0.82 20.95 -11.32
CA HIS A 343 -1.03 22.13 -12.16
C HIS A 343 0.13 23.13 -12.13
N GLU A 344 1.06 23.03 -11.18
CA GLU A 344 2.26 23.87 -11.07
C GLU A 344 3.43 23.34 -11.92
N THR A 345 3.30 22.14 -12.47
CA THR A 345 4.37 21.45 -13.19
C THR A 345 4.08 21.39 -14.69
N GLY A 346 5.11 21.44 -15.53
CA GLY A 346 4.94 21.22 -16.96
C GLY A 346 4.67 19.75 -17.31
N PHE A 347 5.09 18.82 -16.45
CA PHE A 347 4.91 17.40 -16.69
C PHE A 347 3.51 16.91 -16.34
N PHE A 348 2.96 17.27 -15.17
CA PHE A 348 1.73 16.68 -14.63
C PHE A 348 0.48 17.54 -14.79
N CYS A 349 0.59 18.78 -15.30
CA CYS A 349 -0.59 19.61 -15.55
C CYS A 349 -1.50 19.00 -16.62
N ASP A 350 -2.73 19.49 -16.72
CA ASP A 350 -3.67 19.02 -17.75
C ASP A 350 -3.10 19.28 -19.16
N GLY A 351 -2.99 18.21 -19.95
CA GLY A 351 -2.32 18.25 -21.26
C GLY A 351 -0.79 18.35 -21.20
N GLY A 352 -0.19 18.12 -20.04
CA GLY A 352 1.26 18.17 -19.80
C GLY A 352 2.05 17.01 -20.41
N ASP A 353 3.37 17.04 -20.19
CA ASP A 353 4.30 16.12 -20.86
C ASP A 353 4.15 14.64 -20.46
N TYR A 354 3.43 14.32 -19.38
CA TYR A 354 3.14 12.94 -18.98
C TYR A 354 2.48 12.12 -20.12
N ASP A 355 1.65 12.77 -20.95
CA ASP A 355 1.01 12.17 -22.12
C ASP A 355 1.70 12.52 -23.46
N SER A 356 2.93 13.04 -23.42
CA SER A 356 3.76 13.20 -24.62
C SER A 356 4.36 11.85 -25.07
N TYR A 357 4.98 11.80 -26.25
CA TYR A 357 5.74 10.61 -26.67
C TYR A 357 6.86 10.24 -25.70
N TYR A 358 7.54 11.25 -25.14
CA TYR A 358 8.59 11.06 -24.15
C TYR A 358 8.01 10.63 -22.79
N GLY A 359 6.94 11.28 -22.32
CA GLY A 359 6.28 10.95 -21.05
C GLY A 359 5.78 9.52 -21.03
N ARG A 360 5.05 9.10 -22.07
CA ARG A 360 4.58 7.71 -22.21
C ARG A 360 5.73 6.70 -22.26
N PHE A 361 6.85 7.04 -22.90
CA PHE A 361 8.05 6.20 -22.89
C PHE A 361 8.64 6.08 -21.48
N PHE A 362 8.85 7.21 -20.81
CA PHE A 362 9.48 7.26 -19.49
C PHE A 362 8.61 6.56 -18.43
N LEU A 363 7.32 6.88 -18.38
CA LEU A 363 6.38 6.29 -17.42
C LEU A 363 6.22 4.78 -17.63
N LYS A 364 6.14 4.32 -18.89
CA LYS A 364 6.14 2.89 -19.20
C LYS A 364 7.41 2.19 -18.74
N TRP A 365 8.58 2.79 -18.95
CA TRP A 365 9.84 2.24 -18.45
C TRP A 365 9.83 2.18 -16.91
N TYR A 366 9.47 3.28 -16.25
CA TYR A 366 9.52 3.41 -14.81
C TYR A 366 8.57 2.41 -14.12
N SER A 367 7.32 2.28 -14.59
CA SER A 367 6.38 1.29 -14.07
C SER A 367 6.76 -0.15 -14.45
N HIS A 368 7.34 -0.39 -15.62
CA HIS A 368 7.83 -1.71 -15.96
C HIS A 368 8.98 -2.17 -15.06
N VAL A 369 9.87 -1.29 -14.62
CA VAL A 369 10.96 -1.66 -13.68
C VAL A 369 10.36 -2.17 -12.36
N LEU A 370 9.28 -1.56 -11.87
CA LEU A 370 8.51 -2.00 -10.69
C LEU A 370 7.94 -3.41 -10.91
N ILE A 371 7.23 -3.63 -12.01
CA ILE A 371 6.63 -4.93 -12.34
C ILE A 371 7.71 -6.02 -12.48
N ASP A 372 8.80 -5.70 -13.17
CA ASP A 372 9.95 -6.58 -13.38
C ASP A 372 10.64 -6.96 -12.06
N HIS A 373 10.68 -6.04 -11.09
CA HIS A 373 11.19 -6.30 -9.75
C HIS A 373 10.31 -7.31 -9.02
N GLY A 374 9.00 -7.03 -8.94
CA GLY A 374 8.04 -7.95 -8.34
C GLY A 374 8.10 -9.35 -8.97
N ASP A 375 8.14 -9.43 -10.30
CA ASP A 375 8.21 -10.69 -11.04
C ASP A 375 9.42 -11.55 -10.64
N ARG A 376 10.59 -10.93 -10.46
CA ARG A 376 11.82 -11.64 -10.09
C ARG A 376 11.79 -12.14 -8.66
N VAL A 377 11.37 -11.28 -7.73
CA VAL A 377 11.39 -11.64 -6.31
C VAL A 377 10.33 -12.69 -6.02
N LEU A 378 9.13 -12.57 -6.60
CA LEU A 378 8.07 -13.58 -6.43
C LEU A 378 8.40 -14.93 -7.07
N ALA A 379 9.11 -14.94 -8.20
CA ALA A 379 9.62 -16.19 -8.76
C ALA A 379 10.54 -16.93 -7.76
N LEU A 380 11.37 -16.20 -7.02
CA LEU A 380 12.25 -16.77 -5.99
C LEU A 380 11.50 -17.10 -4.70
N ALA A 381 10.51 -16.30 -4.31
CA ALA A 381 9.64 -16.58 -3.17
C ALA A 381 8.85 -17.87 -3.37
N ASN A 382 8.31 -18.09 -4.58
CA ASN A 382 7.63 -19.33 -4.94
C ASN A 382 8.53 -20.57 -4.83
N LEU A 383 9.82 -20.43 -5.14
CA LEU A 383 10.79 -21.51 -4.94
C LEU A 383 11.12 -21.73 -3.45
N ALA A 384 11.15 -20.68 -2.64
CA ALA A 384 11.43 -20.78 -1.21
C ALA A 384 10.23 -21.29 -0.40
N PHE A 385 9.00 -20.98 -0.82
CA PHE A 385 7.76 -21.23 -0.07
C PHE A 385 6.77 -22.10 -0.84
N GLU A 386 7.27 -23.06 -1.62
CA GLU A 386 6.44 -23.97 -2.42
C GLU A 386 5.25 -24.51 -1.62
N GLY A 387 4.03 -24.31 -2.14
CA GLY A 387 2.79 -24.74 -1.51
C GLY A 387 2.22 -23.81 -0.42
N THR A 388 2.86 -22.68 -0.13
CA THR A 388 2.35 -21.66 0.80
C THR A 388 1.79 -20.45 0.05
N CYS A 389 0.74 -19.83 0.58
CA CYS A 389 0.23 -18.57 0.03
C CYS A 389 1.28 -17.48 0.17
N ILE A 390 1.59 -16.78 -0.93
CA ILE A 390 2.42 -15.58 -0.91
C ILE A 390 1.56 -14.37 -1.26
N ALA A 391 1.84 -13.23 -0.63
CA ALA A 391 1.14 -11.98 -0.85
C ALA A 391 2.09 -10.84 -1.15
N VAL A 392 1.58 -9.81 -1.83
CA VAL A 392 2.29 -8.55 -2.09
C VAL A 392 1.44 -7.39 -1.64
N LYS A 393 2.07 -6.46 -0.90
CA LYS A 393 1.43 -5.23 -0.49
C LYS A 393 1.53 -4.14 -1.56
N LEU A 394 0.40 -3.54 -1.92
CA LEU A 394 0.33 -2.31 -2.72
C LEU A 394 -0.15 -1.14 -1.87
N SER A 395 0.44 0.03 -2.11
CA SER A 395 0.12 1.26 -1.40
C SER A 395 -1.09 1.98 -2.01
N GLY A 396 -2.00 2.47 -1.17
CA GLY A 396 -3.15 3.28 -1.58
C GLY A 396 -2.79 4.75 -1.80
N ILE A 397 -2.29 5.11 -2.98
CA ILE A 397 -1.94 6.49 -3.34
C ILE A 397 -3.17 7.24 -3.84
N HIS A 398 -4.00 7.69 -2.90
CA HIS A 398 -5.33 8.24 -3.20
C HIS A 398 -5.35 9.74 -3.54
N TRP A 399 -4.29 10.50 -3.25
CA TRP A 399 -4.24 11.94 -3.55
C TRP A 399 -3.85 12.20 -5.00
N TRP A 400 -4.39 13.28 -5.57
CA TRP A 400 -4.39 13.60 -7.00
C TRP A 400 -5.09 12.60 -7.93
N TYR A 401 -5.77 11.58 -7.39
CA TYR A 401 -6.50 10.59 -8.19
C TYR A 401 -7.61 11.23 -9.06
N LYS A 402 -8.18 12.38 -8.65
CA LYS A 402 -9.18 13.11 -9.46
C LYS A 402 -8.58 14.03 -10.54
N THR A 403 -7.26 14.04 -10.72
CA THR A 403 -6.58 14.79 -11.79
C THR A 403 -6.38 13.91 -13.02
N ALA A 404 -6.20 14.49 -14.21
CA ALA A 404 -5.98 13.65 -15.40
C ALA A 404 -4.65 12.88 -15.35
N SER A 405 -3.62 13.43 -14.69
CA SER A 405 -2.28 12.85 -14.64
C SER A 405 -2.08 11.84 -13.53
N HIS A 406 -2.89 11.85 -12.46
CA HIS A 406 -2.69 10.97 -11.30
C HIS A 406 -1.25 11.07 -10.75
N ALA A 407 -0.75 12.30 -10.59
CA ALA A 407 0.68 12.58 -10.46
C ALA A 407 1.39 11.78 -9.34
N ALA A 408 0.76 11.58 -8.19
CA ALA A 408 1.35 10.82 -7.09
C ALA A 408 1.46 9.32 -7.38
N GLU A 409 0.48 8.73 -8.06
CA GLU A 409 0.55 7.35 -8.54
C GLU A 409 1.70 7.20 -9.54
N LEU A 410 1.84 8.14 -10.47
CA LEU A 410 2.94 8.14 -11.45
C LEU A 410 4.31 8.18 -10.80
N THR A 411 4.54 9.04 -9.80
CA THR A 411 5.83 9.12 -9.10
C THR A 411 6.10 7.88 -8.24
N ALA A 412 5.06 7.27 -7.67
CA ALA A 412 5.13 6.01 -6.93
C ALA A 412 5.39 4.78 -7.82
N GLY A 413 5.22 4.91 -9.14
CA GLY A 413 5.50 3.86 -10.13
C GLY A 413 4.26 3.21 -10.73
N PHE A 414 3.06 3.62 -10.31
CA PHE A 414 1.80 3.16 -10.87
C PHE A 414 1.46 4.03 -12.08
N TYR A 415 1.64 3.49 -13.29
CA TYR A 415 1.32 4.22 -14.52
C TYR A 415 -0.19 4.24 -14.75
N ASN A 416 -0.92 5.01 -13.95
CA ASN A 416 -2.38 5.03 -13.88
C ASN A 416 -2.99 6.41 -14.19
N PRO A 417 -2.65 7.10 -15.29
CA PRO A 417 -3.40 8.31 -15.67
C PRO A 417 -4.85 7.95 -15.99
N SER A 418 -5.74 8.94 -16.05
CA SER A 418 -7.19 8.72 -16.17
C SER A 418 -7.65 7.94 -17.41
N ASN A 419 -6.77 7.74 -18.40
CA ASN A 419 -7.01 7.01 -19.64
C ASN A 419 -6.28 5.65 -19.72
N HIS A 420 -5.66 5.17 -18.65
CA HIS A 420 -4.88 3.93 -18.64
C HIS A 420 -4.91 3.25 -17.27
N ASP A 421 -5.25 1.96 -17.23
CA ASP A 421 -5.22 1.18 -15.99
C ASP A 421 -3.78 0.75 -15.64
N GLY A 422 -3.22 1.36 -14.60
CA GLY A 422 -1.88 1.05 -14.09
C GLY A 422 -1.80 -0.17 -13.18
N TYR A 423 -2.93 -0.68 -12.68
CA TYR A 423 -3.00 -1.78 -11.72
C TYR A 423 -3.21 -3.14 -12.38
N ALA A 424 -3.91 -3.20 -13.51
CA ALA A 424 -4.12 -4.45 -14.26
C ALA A 424 -2.82 -5.19 -14.64
N PRO A 425 -1.73 -4.51 -15.09
CA PRO A 425 -0.45 -5.18 -15.33
C PRO A 425 0.21 -5.75 -14.07
N ILE A 426 0.00 -5.12 -12.92
CA ILE A 426 0.51 -5.60 -11.63
C ILE A 426 -0.30 -6.85 -11.22
N ALA A 427 -1.62 -6.80 -11.31
CA ALA A 427 -2.49 -7.94 -11.02
C ALA A 427 -2.15 -9.15 -11.91
N THR A 428 -1.88 -8.94 -13.20
CA THR A 428 -1.42 -9.99 -14.12
C THR A 428 -0.08 -10.59 -13.69
N MET A 429 0.86 -9.75 -13.20
CA MET A 429 2.13 -10.23 -12.68
C MET A 429 1.93 -11.06 -11.40
N LEU A 430 1.02 -10.67 -10.51
CA LEU A 430 0.69 -11.44 -9.32
C LEU A 430 0.01 -12.78 -9.67
N GLU A 431 -0.92 -12.78 -10.63
CA GLU A 431 -1.59 -13.98 -11.15
C GLU A 431 -0.58 -15.01 -11.66
N LYS A 432 0.42 -14.56 -12.44
CA LYS A 432 1.52 -15.41 -12.94
C LYS A 432 2.22 -16.18 -11.82
N HIS A 433 2.30 -15.61 -10.62
CA HIS A 433 2.95 -16.20 -9.45
C HIS A 433 1.98 -16.84 -8.46
N GLY A 434 0.67 -16.80 -8.72
CA GLY A 434 -0.34 -17.24 -7.76
C GLY A 434 -0.32 -16.43 -6.45
N ALA A 435 0.16 -15.18 -6.51
CA ALA A 435 0.29 -14.32 -5.35
C ALA A 435 -1.02 -13.58 -5.08
N ALA A 436 -1.37 -13.44 -3.80
CA ALA A 436 -2.45 -12.58 -3.35
C ALA A 436 -2.03 -11.10 -3.37
N LEU A 437 -3.01 -10.22 -3.55
CA LEU A 437 -2.84 -8.79 -3.37
C LEU A 437 -3.26 -8.40 -1.95
N ASN A 438 -2.39 -7.72 -1.20
CA ASN A 438 -2.76 -7.02 0.02
C ASN A 438 -2.83 -5.51 -0.27
N PHE A 439 -3.98 -4.89 -0.02
CA PHE A 439 -4.20 -3.47 -0.32
C PHE A 439 -4.61 -2.66 0.91
N THR A 440 -4.07 -1.45 1.04
CA THR A 440 -4.39 -0.54 2.16
C THR A 440 -5.56 0.40 1.84
N CYS A 441 -5.95 1.27 2.78
CA CYS A 441 -6.92 2.36 2.61
C CYS A 441 -8.40 1.97 2.53
N VAL A 442 -8.79 0.74 2.87
CA VAL A 442 -10.20 0.30 2.82
C VAL A 442 -11.10 0.93 3.88
N GLU A 443 -10.54 1.60 4.89
CA GLU A 443 -11.27 2.34 5.92
C GLU A 443 -11.60 3.78 5.51
N MET A 444 -10.88 4.32 4.52
CA MET A 444 -10.96 5.74 4.15
C MET A 444 -12.25 6.07 3.36
N ARG A 445 -12.76 7.29 3.56
CA ARG A 445 -13.91 7.84 2.83
C ARG A 445 -13.49 9.03 1.99
N THR A 446 -14.00 9.12 0.77
CA THR A 446 -13.69 10.25 -0.12
C THR A 446 -14.30 11.55 0.40
N LEU A 447 -15.41 11.49 1.14
CA LEU A 447 -16.03 12.65 1.79
C LEU A 447 -15.12 13.27 2.86
N ASP A 448 -14.57 12.46 3.76
CA ASP A 448 -13.68 12.94 4.83
C ASP A 448 -12.46 13.67 4.23
N GLN A 449 -11.88 13.11 3.16
CA GLN A 449 -10.78 13.76 2.44
C GLN A 449 -11.18 15.07 1.77
N HIS A 450 -12.41 15.18 1.27
CA HIS A 450 -12.92 16.41 0.67
C HIS A 450 -13.20 17.50 1.73
N GLU A 451 -13.60 17.12 2.94
CA GLU A 451 -13.82 18.06 4.04
C GLU A 451 -12.50 18.52 4.66
N ASP A 452 -11.56 17.61 4.88
CA ASP A 452 -10.29 17.90 5.57
C ASP A 452 -9.21 18.47 4.62
N PHE A 453 -9.12 17.97 3.38
CA PHE A 453 -8.08 18.31 2.40
C PHE A 453 -8.63 18.42 0.96
N PRO A 454 -9.57 19.34 0.68
CA PRO A 454 -10.18 19.49 -0.65
C PRO A 454 -9.14 19.70 -1.77
N GLU A 455 -8.03 20.35 -1.47
CA GLU A 455 -6.92 20.60 -2.39
C GLU A 455 -6.19 19.32 -2.82
N ALA A 456 -6.29 18.23 -2.07
CA ALA A 456 -5.63 16.97 -2.39
C ALA A 456 -6.24 16.26 -3.60
N LEU A 457 -7.47 16.65 -4.02
CA LEU A 457 -8.21 16.02 -5.11
C LEU A 457 -8.22 14.48 -4.97
N ALA A 458 -8.38 14.01 -3.74
CA ALA A 458 -8.27 12.61 -3.39
C ALA A 458 -9.54 11.82 -3.71
N ASP A 459 -9.38 10.53 -4.00
CA ASP A 459 -10.48 9.58 -4.15
C ASP A 459 -10.11 8.16 -3.67
N PRO A 460 -9.98 7.94 -2.35
CA PRO A 460 -9.66 6.61 -1.82
C PRO A 460 -10.71 5.55 -2.19
N GLU A 461 -12.00 5.91 -2.28
CA GLU A 461 -13.05 4.95 -2.64
C GLU A 461 -12.96 4.53 -4.12
N GLY A 462 -12.73 5.48 -5.03
CA GLY A 462 -12.49 5.20 -6.44
C GLY A 462 -11.25 4.33 -6.65
N LEU A 463 -10.18 4.62 -5.92
CA LEU A 463 -8.94 3.85 -5.96
C LEU A 463 -9.13 2.41 -5.45
N VAL A 464 -9.74 2.22 -4.28
CA VAL A 464 -10.04 0.88 -3.72
C VAL A 464 -10.87 0.08 -4.72
N TRP A 465 -11.90 0.70 -5.32
CA TRP A 465 -12.72 0.04 -6.32
C TRP A 465 -11.88 -0.41 -7.54
N GLN A 466 -11.01 0.45 -8.08
CA GLN A 466 -10.19 0.12 -9.24
C GLN A 466 -9.25 -1.05 -8.94
N VAL A 467 -8.50 -0.97 -7.84
CA VAL A 467 -7.47 -1.95 -7.49
C VAL A 467 -8.08 -3.32 -7.19
N LEU A 468 -9.19 -3.37 -6.44
CA LEU A 468 -9.83 -4.64 -6.09
C LEU A 468 -10.42 -5.32 -7.33
N ASN A 469 -11.05 -4.56 -8.24
CA ASN A 469 -11.57 -5.15 -9.48
C ASN A 469 -10.45 -5.60 -10.42
N ALA A 470 -9.36 -4.84 -10.54
CA ALA A 470 -8.20 -5.26 -11.34
C ALA A 470 -7.63 -6.61 -10.87
N ALA A 471 -7.60 -6.85 -9.56
CA ALA A 471 -7.18 -8.12 -8.97
C ALA A 471 -8.21 -9.24 -9.18
N TRP A 472 -9.48 -8.96 -8.89
CA TRP A 472 -10.53 -9.97 -9.04
C TRP A 472 -10.80 -10.38 -10.48
N ASP A 473 -10.63 -9.49 -11.45
CA ASP A 473 -10.83 -9.78 -12.88
C ASP A 473 -9.80 -10.80 -13.40
N VAL A 474 -8.62 -10.89 -12.76
CA VAL A 474 -7.61 -11.94 -13.00
C VAL A 474 -7.64 -13.05 -11.92
N CYS A 475 -8.69 -13.09 -11.11
CA CYS A 475 -8.96 -14.14 -10.14
C CYS A 475 -7.87 -14.34 -9.05
N ILE A 476 -7.14 -13.29 -8.66
CA ILE A 476 -6.22 -13.38 -7.52
C ILE A 476 -6.94 -13.05 -6.20
N PRO A 477 -6.57 -13.69 -5.08
CA PRO A 477 -7.09 -13.33 -3.76
C PRO A 477 -6.72 -11.89 -3.39
N VAL A 478 -7.62 -11.21 -2.68
CA VAL A 478 -7.39 -9.85 -2.19
C VAL A 478 -7.54 -9.84 -0.67
N ALA A 479 -6.46 -9.54 0.03
CA ALA A 479 -6.45 -9.19 1.44
C ALA A 479 -6.38 -7.67 1.61
N SER A 480 -6.65 -7.18 2.82
CA SER A 480 -6.58 -5.75 3.09
C SER A 480 -6.22 -5.39 4.52
N GLU A 481 -5.77 -4.16 4.69
CA GLU A 481 -5.42 -3.52 5.95
C GLU A 481 -6.00 -2.12 6.04
N ASN A 482 -6.31 -1.66 7.25
CA ASN A 482 -6.56 -0.23 7.48
C ASN A 482 -5.24 0.55 7.42
N ALA A 483 -5.23 1.69 6.71
CA ALA A 483 -4.05 2.55 6.60
C ALA A 483 -3.83 3.38 7.87
N LEU A 484 -4.91 3.81 8.53
CA LEU A 484 -4.89 4.62 9.76
C LEU A 484 -5.57 3.89 10.93
N PRO A 485 -5.17 4.16 12.19
CA PRO A 485 -5.84 3.58 13.36
C PRO A 485 -7.34 3.87 13.35
N CYS A 486 -8.15 2.81 13.41
CA CYS A 486 -9.61 2.89 13.42
C CYS A 486 -10.16 2.13 14.62
N HIS A 487 -10.87 2.81 15.51
CA HIS A 487 -11.44 2.21 16.73
C HIS A 487 -12.96 2.36 16.82
N ASP A 488 -13.53 3.16 15.93
CA ASP A 488 -14.94 3.52 15.93
C ASP A 488 -15.77 2.64 15.01
N ARG A 489 -17.07 2.63 15.29
CA ARG A 489 -18.07 1.82 14.59
C ARG A 489 -18.22 2.19 13.11
N GLU A 490 -18.01 3.46 12.77
CA GLU A 490 -18.18 3.96 11.41
C GLU A 490 -17.06 3.50 10.47
N GLY A 491 -15.81 3.54 10.94
CA GLY A 491 -14.68 3.00 10.19
C GLY A 491 -14.75 1.48 10.05
N TYR A 492 -15.14 0.73 11.10
CA TYR A 492 -15.38 -0.71 10.97
C TYR A 492 -16.50 -1.06 9.98
N ASN A 493 -17.59 -0.27 9.95
CA ASN A 493 -18.64 -0.43 8.96
C ASN A 493 -18.11 -0.23 7.53
N LYS A 494 -17.25 0.78 7.33
CA LYS A 494 -16.66 1.07 6.02
C LYS A 494 -15.76 -0.08 5.55
N ILE A 495 -14.92 -0.61 6.45
CA ILE A 495 -14.10 -1.79 6.18
C ILE A 495 -14.98 -2.98 5.78
N LEU A 496 -16.07 -3.25 6.51
CA LEU A 496 -16.99 -4.35 6.21
C LEU A 496 -17.66 -4.23 4.83
N GLU A 497 -18.01 -3.01 4.40
CA GLU A 497 -18.61 -2.76 3.09
C GLU A 497 -17.64 -3.08 1.95
N ASN A 498 -16.37 -2.68 2.08
CA ASN A 498 -15.31 -3.01 1.14
C ASN A 498 -14.91 -4.49 1.21
N ALA A 499 -14.94 -5.07 2.42
CA ALA A 499 -14.59 -6.47 2.64
C ALA A 499 -15.59 -7.43 1.99
N LYS A 500 -16.87 -7.06 1.99
CA LYS A 500 -17.98 -7.88 1.50
C LYS A 500 -18.92 -7.01 0.64
N PRO A 501 -18.52 -6.65 -0.58
CA PRO A 501 -19.31 -5.81 -1.47
C PRO A 501 -20.76 -6.29 -1.59
N ARG A 502 -21.70 -5.35 -1.59
CA ARG A 502 -23.12 -5.67 -1.67
C ARG A 502 -23.49 -5.98 -3.11
N ASN A 503 -24.23 -7.07 -3.33
CA ASN A 503 -24.75 -7.47 -4.65
C ASN A 503 -23.66 -7.67 -5.71
N ASP A 504 -22.43 -8.01 -5.31
CA ASP A 504 -21.42 -8.45 -6.29
C ASP A 504 -21.93 -9.76 -6.94
N PRO A 505 -22.09 -9.80 -8.28
CA PRO A 505 -22.70 -10.93 -8.98
C PRO A 505 -21.85 -12.20 -8.89
N ASP A 506 -20.55 -12.04 -8.68
CA ASP A 506 -19.57 -13.13 -8.57
C ASP A 506 -19.32 -13.53 -7.11
N GLY A 507 -20.02 -12.88 -6.16
CA GLY A 507 -19.91 -13.15 -4.72
C GLY A 507 -18.54 -12.81 -4.14
N ARG A 508 -17.81 -11.88 -4.77
CA ARG A 508 -16.45 -11.52 -4.39
C ARG A 508 -16.40 -10.89 -3.00
N HIS A 509 -15.35 -11.21 -2.25
CA HIS A 509 -15.06 -10.69 -0.93
C HIS A 509 -13.55 -10.78 -0.67
N LEU A 510 -13.06 -10.09 0.36
CA LEU A 510 -11.67 -10.21 0.78
C LEU A 510 -11.37 -11.64 1.27
N SER A 511 -10.15 -12.12 0.99
CA SER A 511 -9.63 -13.40 1.48
C SER A 511 -9.22 -13.34 2.95
N ALA A 512 -8.77 -12.17 3.42
CA ALA A 512 -8.42 -11.88 4.80
C ALA A 512 -8.43 -10.37 5.06
N PHE A 513 -8.53 -9.98 6.33
CA PHE A 513 -8.32 -8.61 6.77
C PHE A 513 -7.34 -8.58 7.93
N THR A 514 -6.37 -7.67 7.88
CA THR A 514 -5.40 -7.47 8.96
C THR A 514 -5.54 -6.10 9.59
N TYR A 515 -5.84 -6.08 10.88
CA TYR A 515 -6.01 -4.86 11.64
C TYR A 515 -4.66 -4.26 12.07
N LEU A 516 -4.43 -3.00 11.69
CA LEU A 516 -3.30 -2.17 12.08
C LEU A 516 -3.71 -1.26 13.27
N ARG A 517 -3.20 -1.44 14.48
CA ARG A 517 -2.25 -2.46 14.99
C ARG A 517 -2.63 -2.80 16.43
N LEU A 518 -2.15 -3.94 16.94
CA LEU A 518 -2.19 -4.24 18.37
C LEU A 518 -1.52 -3.10 19.16
N SER A 519 -2.29 -2.48 20.05
CA SER A 519 -1.84 -1.37 20.88
C SER A 519 -2.60 -1.34 22.20
N PRO A 520 -2.10 -0.62 23.22
CA PRO A 520 -2.85 -0.37 24.44
C PRO A 520 -4.21 0.27 24.20
N ILE A 521 -4.32 1.14 23.17
CA ILE A 521 -5.56 1.83 22.80
C ILE A 521 -6.61 0.84 22.28
N LEU A 522 -6.22 -0.13 21.43
CA LEU A 522 -7.11 -1.20 21.00
C LEU A 522 -7.63 -2.01 22.20
N MET A 523 -6.78 -2.24 23.20
CA MET A 523 -7.09 -3.02 24.39
C MET A 523 -7.96 -2.27 25.42
N GLU A 524 -8.26 -1.00 25.20
CA GLU A 524 -9.23 -0.27 26.02
C GLU A 524 -10.63 -0.89 25.88
N ARG A 525 -11.35 -1.02 27.00
CA ARG A 525 -12.61 -1.76 27.07
C ARG A 525 -13.63 -1.35 26.00
N HIS A 526 -13.78 -0.05 25.73
CA HIS A 526 -14.75 0.44 24.75
C HIS A 526 -14.33 0.07 23.32
N ASN A 527 -13.08 0.33 22.96
CA ASN A 527 -12.53 0.05 21.64
C ASN A 527 -12.52 -1.46 21.36
N PHE A 528 -12.15 -2.27 22.35
CA PHE A 528 -12.11 -3.72 22.21
C PHE A 528 -13.50 -4.33 22.03
N MET A 529 -14.54 -3.76 22.66
CA MET A 529 -15.92 -4.21 22.44
C MET A 529 -16.39 -3.96 21.00
N GLU A 530 -16.06 -2.80 20.41
CA GLU A 530 -16.37 -2.53 19.00
C GLU A 530 -15.51 -3.39 18.06
N PHE A 531 -14.26 -3.66 18.41
CA PHE A 531 -13.39 -4.58 17.67
C PHE A 531 -13.95 -6.02 17.68
N GLU A 532 -14.36 -6.56 18.83
CA GLU A 532 -14.99 -7.88 18.91
C GLU A 532 -16.26 -7.95 18.06
N ARG A 533 -17.07 -6.88 18.07
CA ARG A 533 -18.26 -6.76 17.22
C ARG A 533 -17.87 -6.78 15.74
N PHE A 534 -16.82 -6.07 15.35
CA PHE A 534 -16.29 -6.07 13.99
C PHE A 534 -15.84 -7.47 13.55
N VAL A 535 -15.07 -8.18 14.39
CA VAL A 535 -14.61 -9.55 14.11
C VAL A 535 -15.78 -10.49 13.83
N LYS A 536 -16.81 -10.47 14.68
CA LYS A 536 -18.04 -11.28 14.47
C LYS A 536 -18.69 -11.01 13.11
N ARG A 537 -18.75 -9.76 12.67
CA ARG A 537 -19.36 -9.39 11.38
C ARG A 537 -18.47 -9.77 10.20
N MET A 538 -17.15 -9.71 10.35
CA MET A 538 -16.20 -10.26 9.36
C MET A 538 -16.39 -11.76 9.21
N HIS A 539 -16.69 -12.46 10.29
CA HIS A 539 -17.01 -13.89 10.30
C HIS A 539 -18.42 -14.23 9.81
N GLY A 540 -19.25 -13.23 9.53
CA GLY A 540 -20.64 -13.43 9.09
C GLY A 540 -21.57 -13.88 10.21
N GLU A 541 -21.23 -13.61 11.47
CA GLU A 541 -22.05 -13.90 12.65
C GLU A 541 -23.06 -12.78 12.91
N ALA A 542 -24.20 -13.15 13.53
CA ALA A 542 -25.20 -12.19 13.99
C ALA A 542 -24.73 -11.46 15.26
N VAL A 543 -25.00 -10.16 15.34
CA VAL A 543 -24.66 -9.31 16.48
C VAL A 543 -25.93 -8.71 17.11
N SER A 544 -25.99 -8.77 18.45
CA SER A 544 -27.22 -8.58 19.23
C SER A 544 -27.79 -7.16 19.21
N ASP A 545 -26.99 -6.15 18.88
CA ASP A 545 -27.38 -4.75 18.85
C ASP A 545 -28.19 -4.36 17.60
N LEU A 546 -28.20 -5.20 16.56
CA LEU A 546 -29.01 -5.03 15.35
C LEU A 546 -30.37 -5.76 15.41
N GLN A 547 -30.64 -6.51 16.48
CA GLN A 547 -31.95 -7.15 16.66
C GLN A 547 -33.01 -6.10 17.02
N VAL A 548 -33.67 -5.58 15.99
CA VAL A 548 -34.93 -4.83 16.14
C VAL A 548 -35.93 -5.76 16.83
N LYS A 549 -36.26 -5.46 18.09
CA LYS A 549 -37.39 -6.12 18.76
C LYS A 549 -38.64 -5.88 17.89
N PRO A 550 -39.38 -6.92 17.45
CA PRO A 550 -40.65 -6.69 16.80
C PRO A 550 -41.56 -5.96 17.79
N ASN A 551 -42.13 -4.83 17.34
CA ASN A 551 -43.14 -4.08 18.08
C ASN A 551 -44.23 -5.05 18.55
N LYS A 552 -44.31 -5.30 19.85
CA LYS A 552 -45.51 -5.90 20.44
C LYS A 552 -46.59 -4.82 20.44
N GLU A 553 -47.36 -4.76 19.36
CA GLU A 553 -48.62 -4.04 19.37
C GLU A 553 -49.57 -4.62 20.43
N HIS A 554 -50.24 -3.70 21.10
CA HIS A 554 -51.16 -3.91 22.20
C HIS A 554 -52.31 -4.87 21.83
N THR A 555 -52.39 -6.02 22.49
CA THR A 555 -53.68 -6.70 22.71
C THR A 555 -54.13 -6.44 24.15
N LYS A 556 -54.89 -5.37 24.35
CA LYS A 556 -55.63 -5.15 25.59
C LYS A 556 -56.97 -5.88 25.51
N LEU A 557 -57.04 -6.97 26.27
CA LEU A 557 -58.18 -7.48 27.06
C LEU A 557 -59.57 -6.87 26.76
N GLN A 558 -60.43 -7.65 26.09
CA GLN A 558 -61.87 -7.62 26.35
C GLN A 558 -62.15 -8.52 27.56
N GLY A 559 -62.85 -7.98 28.55
CA GLY A 559 -63.35 -8.73 29.69
C GLY A 559 -64.33 -7.89 30.48
N THR A 560 -65.62 -8.10 30.25
CA THR A 560 -66.69 -7.97 31.26
C THR A 560 -67.79 -8.95 30.90
N ASP A 561 -67.78 -10.10 31.59
CA ASP A 561 -69.01 -10.82 31.98
C ASP A 561 -69.94 -9.83 32.71
N GLY A 562 -71.26 -9.90 32.70
CA GLY A 562 -72.22 -10.87 32.23
C GLY A 562 -73.57 -10.49 32.85
N GLN A 563 -74.70 -10.91 32.29
CA GLN A 563 -75.98 -10.91 33.00
C GLN A 563 -76.84 -12.08 32.51
N VAL A 564 -77.40 -12.79 33.49
CA VAL A 564 -78.15 -14.06 33.38
C VAL A 564 -79.66 -13.78 33.40
N ALA A 565 -80.42 -14.69 32.78
CA ALA A 565 -81.88 -14.89 32.79
C ALA A 565 -82.69 -13.87 31.97
N ALA A 566 -83.53 -14.25 31.01
CA ALA A 566 -84.55 -15.30 30.98
C ALA A 566 -84.83 -15.78 29.55
#